data_AF-A0A967I0B5-F1
#
_entry.id   AF-A0A967I0B5-F1
#
_cell.length_a   1.000
_cell.length_b   1.000
_cell.length_c   1.000
_cell.angle_alpha   90.00
_cell.angle_beta   90.00
_cell.angle_gamma   90.00
#
_symmetry.space_group_name_H-M   'P 1'
#
loop_
_entity.id
_entity.type
_entity.pdbx_description
1 polymer ?
#
loop_
_entity_poly.entity_id
_entity_poly.type
_entity_poly.pdbx_seq_one_letter_code
_entity_poly.pdbx_strand_id
1 'polypeptide(L)'
;PFTPIYDKGDRIFENLLDLVTQQGAHGVIYLHIKFNESQDYDLPDLIGNIEREGIPLLVVETEYQTTHLAGLRTRIQAFAESLARK
;
A
#
# COMPACT_ATOMS: atom_id res chain seq x y z
N PRO A 1 -5.69 17.48 4.42
CA PRO A 1 -5.23 16.20 5.01
C PRO A 1 -6.21 15.09 4.64
N PHE A 2 -5.79 14.14 3.79
CA PHE A 2 -6.59 12.97 3.47
C PHE A 2 -6.54 12.03 4.67
N THR A 3 -7.62 11.96 5.42
CA THR A 3 -7.83 10.94 6.44
C THR A 3 -9.29 10.51 6.36
N PRO A 4 -9.56 9.19 6.40
CA PRO A 4 -10.90 8.62 6.27
C PRO A 4 -11.81 8.97 7.46
N ILE A 5 -11.26 9.53 8.55
CA ILE A 5 -12.03 10.14 9.64
C ILE A 5 -12.89 11.31 9.12
N TYR A 6 -12.52 11.93 8.00
CA TYR A 6 -13.18 13.10 7.44
C TYR A 6 -13.76 12.87 6.03
N ASP A 7 -13.77 11.63 5.53
CA ASP A 7 -14.17 11.33 4.14
C ASP A 7 -14.82 9.94 4.01
N LYS A 8 -15.25 9.59 2.79
CA LYS A 8 -15.73 8.24 2.48
C LYS A 8 -14.56 7.24 2.50
N GLY A 9 -14.74 6.09 3.16
CA GLY A 9 -13.72 5.05 3.28
C GLY A 9 -13.15 4.59 1.93
N ASP A 10 -14.00 4.49 0.91
CA ASP A 10 -13.58 4.01 -0.42
C ASP A 10 -12.71 5.01 -1.20
N ARG A 11 -12.72 6.29 -0.82
CA ARG A 11 -12.06 7.35 -1.60
C ARG A 11 -10.54 7.15 -1.68
N ILE A 12 -9.93 6.53 -0.67
CA ILE A 12 -8.49 6.21 -0.70
C ILE A 12 -8.21 5.20 -1.82
N PHE A 13 -9.05 4.19 -1.93
CA PHE A 13 -8.94 3.17 -2.95
C PHE A 13 -9.21 3.74 -4.36
N GLU A 14 -10.27 4.55 -4.52
CA GLU A 14 -10.59 5.21 -5.80
C GLU A 14 -9.42 6.05 -6.32
N ASN A 15 -8.85 6.92 -5.47
CA ASN A 15 -7.70 7.75 -5.85
C ASN A 15 -6.46 6.92 -6.20
N LEU A 16 -6.24 5.82 -5.47
CA LEU A 16 -5.12 4.92 -5.72
C LEU A 16 -5.29 4.20 -7.07
N LEU A 17 -6.50 3.74 -7.38
CA LEU A 17 -6.80 3.08 -8.65
C LEU A 17 -6.63 4.04 -9.84
N ASP A 18 -7.10 5.27 -9.69
CA ASP A 18 -6.87 6.34 -10.67
C ASP A 18 -5.38 6.57 -10.91
N LEU A 19 -4.59 6.65 -9.83
CA LEU A 19 -3.14 6.86 -9.93
C LEU A 19 -2.44 5.68 -10.61
N VAL A 20 -2.77 4.43 -10.24
CA VAL A 20 -2.21 3.22 -10.86
C VAL A 20 -2.50 3.21 -12.35
N THR A 21 -3.74 3.53 -12.73
CA THR A 21 -4.19 3.55 -14.13
C THR A 21 -3.49 4.64 -14.93
N GLN A 22 -3.44 5.87 -14.40
CA GLN A 22 -2.85 7.03 -15.08
C GLN A 22 -1.34 6.88 -15.27
N GLN A 23 -0.65 6.25 -14.32
CA GLN A 23 0.81 6.08 -14.35
C GLN A 23 1.25 4.75 -14.98
N GLY A 24 0.32 3.85 -15.30
CA GLY A 24 0.66 2.50 -15.78
C GLY A 24 1.49 1.72 -14.75
N ALA A 25 1.17 1.87 -13.46
CA ALA A 25 1.95 1.25 -12.40
C ALA A 25 1.74 -0.28 -12.39
N HIS A 26 2.83 -1.03 -12.22
CA HIS A 26 2.80 -2.50 -12.22
C HIS A 26 2.48 -3.11 -10.83
N GLY A 27 2.38 -2.27 -9.80
CA GLY A 27 2.11 -2.70 -8.43
C GLY A 27 2.19 -1.52 -7.46
N VAL A 28 1.76 -1.78 -6.22
CA VAL A 28 1.63 -0.79 -5.15
C VAL A 28 2.48 -1.21 -3.96
N ILE A 29 3.20 -0.25 -3.37
CA ILE A 29 3.84 -0.42 -2.06
C ILE A 29 3.11 0.49 -1.08
N TYR A 30 2.44 -0.09 -0.09
CA TYR A 30 1.75 0.65 0.97
C TYR A 30 2.64 0.72 2.22
N LEU A 31 2.96 1.94 2.65
CA LEU A 31 3.71 2.18 3.89
C LEU A 31 2.74 2.31 5.06
N HIS A 32 2.68 1.27 5.89
CA HIS A 32 1.87 1.23 7.09
C HIS A 32 2.68 1.70 8.30
N ILE A 33 2.28 2.80 8.93
CA ILE A 33 2.98 3.29 10.12
C ILE A 33 2.41 2.59 11.35
N LYS A 34 3.27 1.96 12.15
CA LYS A 34 2.85 1.30 13.40
C LYS A 34 2.10 2.27 14.32
N PHE A 35 1.11 1.71 15.02
CA PHE A 35 0.28 2.43 15.99
C PHE A 35 -0.53 3.57 15.36
N ASN A 36 -0.77 3.51 14.05
CA ASN A 36 -1.70 4.39 13.38
C ASN A 36 -3.08 3.73 13.31
N GLU A 37 -3.87 3.91 14.36
CA GLU A 37 -5.21 3.32 14.48
C GLU A 37 -6.13 3.67 13.30
N SER A 38 -5.97 4.85 12.71
CA SER A 38 -6.73 5.21 11.51
C SER A 38 -6.37 4.30 10.34
N GLN A 39 -5.08 4.11 10.06
CA GLN A 39 -4.65 3.20 9.00
C GLN A 39 -5.03 1.75 9.30
N ASP A 40 -4.94 1.31 10.55
CA ASP A 40 -5.33 -0.05 10.95
C ASP A 40 -6.81 -0.34 10.65
N TYR A 41 -7.68 0.67 10.77
CA TYR A 41 -9.10 0.54 10.49
C TYR A 41 -9.39 0.34 8.99
N ASP A 42 -8.74 1.12 8.12
CA ASP A 42 -9.02 1.09 6.68
C ASP A 42 -8.19 0.08 5.90
N LEU A 43 -7.02 -0.29 6.42
CA LEU A 43 -6.06 -1.15 5.71
C LEU A 43 -6.66 -2.50 5.27
N PRO A 44 -7.48 -3.21 6.07
CA PRO A 44 -8.11 -4.46 5.63
C PRO A 44 -8.99 -4.29 4.39
N ASP A 45 -9.82 -3.25 4.36
CA ASP A 45 -10.70 -2.95 3.23
C ASP A 45 -9.90 -2.52 2.01
N LEU A 46 -8.88 -1.67 2.20
CA LEU A 46 -7.98 -1.24 1.14
C LEU A 46 -7.25 -2.43 0.50
N ILE A 47 -6.68 -3.34 1.30
CA ILE A 47 -6.03 -4.56 0.80
C ILE A 47 -7.03 -5.38 -0.01
N GLY A 48 -8.22 -5.65 0.55
CA GLY A 48 -9.24 -6.45 -0.13
C GLY A 48 -9.70 -5.82 -1.46
N ASN A 49 -9.80 -4.50 -1.52
CA ASN A 49 -10.15 -3.77 -2.74
C ASN A 49 -9.04 -3.88 -3.80
N ILE A 50 -7.78 -3.65 -3.44
CA ILE A 50 -6.63 -3.73 -4.35
C ILE A 50 -6.45 -5.17 -4.89
N GLU A 51 -6.57 -6.18 -4.02
CA GLU A 51 -6.48 -7.59 -4.41
C GLU A 51 -7.59 -7.99 -5.38
N ARG A 52 -8.82 -7.49 -5.20
CA ARG A 52 -9.96 -7.74 -6.10
C ARG A 52 -9.74 -7.19 -7.51
N GLU A 53 -9.03 -6.07 -7.65
CA GLU A 53 -8.62 -5.51 -8.95
C GLU A 53 -7.41 -6.25 -9.58
N GLY A 54 -6.85 -7.26 -8.89
CA GLY A 54 -5.69 -8.02 -9.36
C GLY A 54 -4.38 -7.23 -9.34
N ILE A 55 -4.34 -6.10 -8.64
CA ILE A 55 -3.17 -5.23 -8.54
C ILE A 55 -2.18 -5.84 -7.53
N PRO A 56 -0.91 -6.08 -7.90
CA PRO A 56 0.09 -6.54 -6.95
C PRO A 56 0.33 -5.52 -5.83
N LEU A 57 0.30 -5.97 -4.57
CA LEU A 57 0.45 -5.12 -3.39
C LEU A 57 1.54 -5.64 -2.47
N LEU A 58 2.39 -4.75 -1.98
CA LEU A 58 3.33 -5.00 -0.87
C LEU A 58 3.00 -4.04 0.29
N VAL A 59 2.59 -4.58 1.43
CA VAL A 59 2.44 -3.81 2.66
C VAL A 59 3.76 -3.83 3.44
N VAL A 60 4.30 -2.64 3.70
CA VAL A 60 5.51 -2.44 4.51
C VAL A 60 5.11 -1.75 5.79
N GLU A 61 5.26 -2.46 6.90
CA GLU A 61 5.15 -1.86 8.22
C GLU A 61 6.43 -1.09 8.57
N THR A 62 6.27 0.14 9.07
CA THR A 62 7.35 1.04 9.44
C THR A 62 7.06 1.81 10.72
N GLU A 63 8.10 2.38 11.32
CA GLU A 63 8.05 3.31 12.44
C GLU A 63 8.73 4.62 12.01
N TYR A 64 8.42 5.74 12.67
CA TYR A 64 9.06 7.04 12.37
C TYR A 64 10.59 7.01 12.49
N GLN A 65 11.14 6.09 13.29
CA GLN A 65 12.56 5.80 13.38
C GLN A 65 12.80 4.36 12.89
N THR A 66 12.95 4.19 11.58
CA THR A 66 13.09 2.85 10.99
C THR A 66 14.43 2.20 11.38
N THR A 67 14.39 1.10 12.13
CA THR A 67 15.57 0.37 12.63
C THR A 67 15.95 -0.86 11.77
N HIS A 68 15.10 -1.27 10.81
CA HIS A 68 15.23 -2.55 10.08
C HIS A 68 15.36 -2.41 8.55
N LEU A 69 16.23 -1.50 8.09
CA LEU A 69 16.39 -1.18 6.66
C LEU A 69 16.82 -2.36 5.77
N ALA A 70 17.64 -3.29 6.28
CA ALA A 70 18.13 -4.42 5.50
C ALA A 70 17.00 -5.39 5.11
N GLY A 71 16.10 -5.71 6.05
CA GLY A 71 14.95 -6.58 5.77
C GLY A 71 13.95 -5.94 4.81
N LEU A 72 13.74 -4.63 4.93
CA LEU A 72 12.90 -3.86 4.02
C LEU A 72 13.45 -3.91 2.58
N ARG A 73 14.76 -3.71 2.41
CA ARG A 73 15.40 -3.77 1.10
C ARG A 73 15.14 -5.11 0.40
N THR A 74 15.31 -6.23 1.10
CA THR A 74 15.08 -7.56 0.54
C THR A 74 13.62 -7.77 0.12
N ARG A 75 12.66 -7.30 0.92
CA ARG A 75 11.22 -7.41 0.58
C ARG A 75 10.85 -6.60 -0.66
N ILE A 76 11.33 -5.36 -0.75
CA ILE A 76 11.10 -4.50 -1.92
C ILE A 76 11.75 -5.14 -3.16
N GLN A 77 12.98 -5.64 -3.04
CA GLN A 77 13.65 -6.31 -4.15
C GLN A 77 12.89 -7.55 -4.63
N ALA A 78 12.48 -8.44 -3.72
CA ALA A 78 11.71 -9.62 -4.07
C ALA A 78 10.36 -9.27 -4.74
N PHE A 79 9.71 -8.20 -4.27
CA PHE A 79 8.47 -7.70 -4.88
C PHE A 79 8.73 -7.19 -6.30
N ALA A 80 9.74 -6.35 -6.51
CA ALA A 80 10.10 -5.85 -7.84
C ALA A 80 10.46 -6.98 -8.81
N GLU A 81 11.21 -7.98 -8.36
CA GLU A 81 11.53 -9.17 -9.15
C GLU A 81 10.26 -10.00 -9.48
N SER A 82 9.27 -10.04 -8.59
CA SER A 82 7.99 -10.71 -8.86
C SER A 82 7.16 -10.01 -9.93
N LEU A 83 7.24 -8.68 -10.01
CA LEU A 83 6.57 -7.88 -11.03
C LEU A 83 7.19 -8.07 -12.41
N ALA A 84 8.52 -8.15 -12.48
CA ALA A 84 9.25 -8.31 -13.74
C ALA A 84 9.09 -9.71 -14.38
N ARG A 85 8.55 -10.68 -13.64
CA ARG A 85 8.29 -12.06 -14.14
C ARG A 85 6.88 -12.24 -14.71
N LYS A 86 5.99 -11.25 -14.57
CA LYS A 86 4.66 -11.23 -15.19
C LYS A 86 4.73 -10.55 -16.55
#